data_AF-A0A2E5G318-F1
#
_entry.id   AF-A0A2E5G318-F1
#
_cell.length_a   1.000
_cell.length_b   1.000
_cell.length_c   1.000
_cell.angle_alpha   90.00
_cell.angle_beta   90.00
_cell.angle_gamma   90.00
#
_symmetry.space_group_name_H-M   'P 1'
#
loop_
_entity.id
_entity.type
_entity.pdbx_description
1 polymer ?
#
loop_
_entity_poly.entity_id
_entity_poly.type
_entity_poly.pdbx_seq_one_letter_code
_entity_poly.pdbx_strand_id
1 'polypeptide(L)'
;MARSAWPAEDQGGGQASIILKVSLFTKRPMNQATLLPEDHEAIARQIGRAPHGVMSVAYRCPSGHPGVALTYPLKSQNGHVTPFPSQMWLTCPLLTTHLSELERTGVIADLQQRLVESSDLQARFADDHRRCIAHRWSLLSPEDQDLIQTRNMTHIFAQRGIGGVRHWMTIKCLHLHFAHHLTLGDTVGQLLEKEYGVEPCREKQLNCVNTAARQQSPRACQFRA
;
A
#
# COMPACT_ATOMS: atom_id res chain seq x y z
N MET A 1 -21.55 -18.19 -27.30
CA MET A 1 -21.19 -16.88 -26.71
C MET A 1 -19.75 -16.99 -26.24
N ALA A 2 -18.84 -16.31 -26.93
CA ALA A 2 -17.43 -16.64 -26.97
C ALA A 2 -16.70 -16.30 -25.67
N ARG A 3 -16.03 -17.31 -25.09
CA ARG A 3 -14.99 -17.14 -24.08
C ARG A 3 -13.76 -16.60 -24.82
N SER A 4 -13.40 -15.34 -24.62
CA SER A 4 -12.13 -14.81 -25.12
C SER A 4 -11.00 -15.46 -24.31
N ALA A 5 -10.28 -16.37 -24.98
CA ALA A 5 -9.08 -16.99 -24.45
C ALA A 5 -8.02 -15.91 -24.25
N TRP A 6 -7.60 -15.75 -22.99
CA TRP A 6 -6.38 -15.03 -22.64
C TRP A 6 -5.17 -15.86 -23.11
N PRO A 7 -4.05 -15.22 -23.50
CA PRO A 7 -2.82 -15.96 -23.75
C PRO A 7 -2.43 -16.69 -22.46
N ALA A 8 -2.13 -17.99 -22.63
CA ALA A 8 -1.83 -18.92 -21.56
C ALA A 8 -0.75 -18.41 -20.61
N GLU A 9 -0.89 -18.80 -19.34
CA GLU A 9 0.18 -18.76 -18.34
C GLU A 9 1.47 -19.33 -18.96
N ASP A 10 2.52 -18.50 -18.97
CA ASP A 10 3.88 -18.93 -19.31
C ASP A 10 4.36 -19.90 -18.21
N GLN A 11 4.05 -21.19 -18.39
CA GLN A 11 4.67 -22.30 -17.69
C GLN A 11 5.98 -22.65 -18.43
N GLY A 12 7.02 -21.85 -18.21
CA GLY A 12 8.33 -22.02 -18.85
C GLY A 12 9.46 -21.54 -17.95
N GLY A 13 10.41 -22.42 -17.67
CA GLY A 13 11.50 -22.19 -16.72
C GLY A 13 12.40 -21.02 -17.09
N GLY A 14 12.66 -20.16 -16.10
CA GLY A 14 13.53 -18.99 -16.22
C GLY A 14 13.70 -18.28 -14.88
N GLN A 15 13.91 -19.05 -13.81
CA GLN A 15 14.17 -18.52 -12.47
C GLN A 15 15.55 -17.82 -12.45
N ALA A 16 15.59 -16.50 -12.69
CA ALA A 16 16.63 -15.57 -12.19
C ALA A 16 16.62 -14.16 -12.83
N SER A 17 15.83 -13.87 -13.88
CA SER A 17 16.07 -12.65 -14.69
C SER A 17 15.16 -11.43 -14.40
N ILE A 18 14.08 -11.57 -13.64
CA ILE A 18 13.08 -10.48 -13.51
C ILE A 18 13.48 -9.36 -12.52
N ILE A 19 14.57 -9.53 -11.75
CA ILE A 19 14.95 -8.56 -10.70
C ILE A 19 15.73 -7.33 -11.23
N LEU A 20 16.23 -7.34 -12.48
CA LEU A 20 16.99 -6.21 -13.04
C LEU A 20 16.33 -5.63 -14.30
N LYS A 21 15.36 -4.72 -14.11
CA LYS A 21 15.04 -3.56 -14.98
C LYS A 21 13.74 -2.89 -14.52
N VAL A 22 13.76 -2.24 -13.35
CA VAL A 22 12.79 -1.18 -13.04
C VAL A 22 13.60 0.05 -12.70
N SER A 23 14.15 0.68 -13.73
CA SER A 23 14.79 1.99 -13.63
C SER A 23 13.91 2.98 -14.38
N LEU A 24 13.57 4.07 -13.68
CA LEU A 24 13.00 5.33 -14.19
C LEU A 24 11.49 5.31 -14.48
N PHE A 25 10.65 5.54 -13.45
CA PHE A 25 9.43 6.38 -13.53
C PHE A 25 8.73 6.48 -12.15
N THR A 26 9.44 6.93 -11.12
CA THR A 26 8.79 7.37 -9.87
C THR A 26 8.94 8.89 -9.76
N LYS A 27 7.86 9.62 -10.00
CA LYS A 27 7.82 11.09 -9.81
C LYS A 27 7.92 11.51 -8.33
N ARG A 28 7.89 10.55 -7.39
CA ARG A 28 8.07 10.79 -5.96
C ARG A 28 9.37 10.09 -5.51
N PRO A 29 10.39 10.82 -5.03
CA PRO A 29 11.56 10.17 -4.44
C PRO A 29 11.09 9.31 -3.26
N MET A 30 11.56 8.06 -3.22
CA MET A 30 11.29 7.13 -2.13
C MET A 30 11.99 7.65 -0.88
N ASN A 31 11.31 8.51 -0.13
CA ASN A 31 11.83 9.00 1.14
C ASN A 31 11.51 7.95 2.19
N GLN A 32 12.43 7.02 2.44
CA GLN A 32 12.35 6.15 3.62
C GLN A 32 12.59 7.01 4.86
N ALA A 33 11.58 7.78 5.28
CA ALA A 33 11.71 8.70 6.39
C ALA A 33 11.87 7.91 7.69
N THR A 34 12.87 8.30 8.49
CA THR A 34 13.20 7.68 9.79
C THR A 34 11.95 7.57 10.68
N LEU A 35 11.82 6.43 11.36
CA LEU A 35 10.84 6.24 12.41
C LEU A 35 11.26 7.05 13.65
N LEU A 36 10.45 8.02 14.02
CA LEU A 36 10.62 8.83 15.21
C LEU A 36 10.01 8.11 16.43
N PRO A 37 10.52 8.32 17.66
CA PRO A 37 9.95 7.71 18.86
C PRO A 37 8.44 7.92 19.02
N GLU A 38 7.96 9.13 18.71
CA GLU A 38 6.55 9.50 18.79
C GLU A 38 5.66 8.88 17.71
N ASP A 39 6.24 8.35 16.61
CA ASP A 39 5.46 7.78 15.52
C ASP A 39 4.73 6.52 15.94
N HIS A 40 5.34 5.70 16.82
CA HIS A 40 4.72 4.45 17.25
C HIS A 40 3.42 4.73 18.01
N GLU A 41 3.45 5.67 18.95
CA GLU A 41 2.27 6.11 19.70
C GLU A 41 1.26 6.84 18.80
N ALA A 42 1.74 7.68 17.88
CA ALA A 42 0.88 8.31 16.90
C ALA A 42 0.13 7.25 16.10
N ILE A 43 0.85 6.36 15.39
CA ILE A 43 0.31 5.26 14.60
C ILE A 43 -0.67 4.43 15.43
N ALA A 44 -0.31 4.05 16.66
CA ALA A 44 -1.16 3.25 17.55
C ALA A 44 -2.52 3.91 17.80
N ARG A 45 -2.53 5.22 18.07
CA ARG A 45 -3.78 5.99 18.20
C ARG A 45 -4.54 6.04 16.88
N GLN A 46 -3.87 6.13 15.74
CA GLN A 46 -4.56 6.21 14.44
C GLN A 46 -5.25 4.92 14.02
N ILE A 47 -4.64 3.78 14.32
CA ILE A 47 -5.15 2.46 13.94
C ILE A 47 -5.94 1.79 15.08
N GLY A 48 -5.98 2.39 16.27
CA GLY A 48 -6.70 1.89 17.45
C GLY A 48 -6.09 0.64 18.11
N ARG A 49 -4.81 0.34 17.84
CA ARG A 49 -4.09 -0.83 18.39
C ARG A 49 -2.58 -0.64 18.30
N ALA A 50 -1.82 -1.39 19.08
CA ALA A 50 -0.36 -1.39 18.98
C ALA A 50 0.10 -1.82 17.56
N PRO A 51 0.92 -1.02 16.85
CA PRO A 51 1.45 -1.40 15.54
C PRO A 51 2.54 -2.47 15.69
N HIS A 52 2.54 -3.42 14.77
CA HIS A 52 3.50 -4.52 14.74
C HIS A 52 4.40 -4.44 13.50
N GLY A 53 5.71 -4.55 13.72
CA GLY A 53 6.70 -4.64 12.65
C GLY A 53 6.85 -3.36 11.82
N VAL A 54 6.54 -2.18 12.36
CA VAL A 54 6.78 -0.90 11.70
C VAL A 54 8.27 -0.63 11.63
N MET A 55 8.78 -0.37 10.44
CA MET A 55 10.18 -0.05 10.17
C MET A 55 10.41 1.46 10.06
N SER A 56 9.48 2.16 9.41
CA SER A 56 9.61 3.56 9.03
C SER A 56 8.24 4.15 8.67
N VAL A 57 8.22 5.46 8.41
CA VAL A 57 7.03 6.16 7.92
C VAL A 57 7.23 6.45 6.43
N ALA A 58 6.50 5.74 5.57
CA ALA A 58 6.60 5.86 4.12
C ALA A 58 5.99 7.17 3.59
N TYR A 59 5.02 7.74 4.31
CA TYR A 59 4.41 9.02 3.98
C TYR A 59 4.01 9.77 5.25
N ARG A 60 4.40 11.05 5.31
CA ARG A 60 3.92 12.02 6.29
C ARG A 60 3.04 13.05 5.61
N CYS A 61 1.96 13.44 6.28
CA CYS A 61 1.21 14.61 5.84
C CYS A 61 2.04 15.91 6.08
N PRO A 62 1.68 17.05 5.49
CA PRO A 62 2.36 18.32 5.72
C PRO A 62 2.39 18.80 7.18
N SER A 63 1.50 18.28 8.03
CA SER A 63 1.52 18.53 9.48
C SER A 63 2.49 17.61 10.26
N GLY A 64 3.19 16.69 9.59
CA GLY A 64 4.19 15.80 10.17
C GLY A 64 3.67 14.43 10.62
N HIS A 65 2.34 14.25 10.70
CA HIS A 65 1.76 12.98 11.14
C HIS A 65 2.05 11.84 10.18
N PRO A 66 2.30 10.62 10.69
CA PRO A 66 2.36 9.43 9.87
C PRO A 66 1.02 9.23 9.16
N GLY A 67 1.06 9.09 7.84
CA GLY A 67 -0.09 8.75 7.02
C GLY A 67 0.01 7.38 6.39
N VAL A 68 1.24 6.87 6.17
CA VAL A 68 1.51 5.48 5.79
C VAL A 68 2.68 4.96 6.61
N ALA A 69 2.44 3.89 7.36
CA ALA A 69 3.48 3.12 8.03
C ALA A 69 4.05 2.07 7.07
N LEU A 70 5.37 1.95 7.04
CA LEU A 70 6.06 0.86 6.35
C LEU A 70 6.33 -0.28 7.33
N THR A 71 5.95 -1.50 6.95
CA THR A 71 6.09 -2.68 7.81
C THR A 71 6.98 -3.75 7.20
N TYR A 72 7.69 -4.48 8.06
CA TYR A 72 8.57 -5.57 7.64
C TYR A 72 7.78 -6.66 6.90
N PRO A 73 8.28 -7.22 5.78
CA PRO A 73 7.56 -8.22 4.99
C PRO A 73 7.41 -9.60 5.65
N LEU A 74 8.01 -9.81 6.82
CA LEU A 74 7.90 -11.05 7.60
C LEU A 74 7.35 -10.75 9.00
N LYS A 75 6.64 -11.74 9.55
CA LYS A 75 6.19 -11.75 10.94
C LYS A 75 6.73 -12.99 11.63
N SER A 76 7.28 -12.81 12.83
CA SER A 76 7.64 -13.91 13.72
C SER A 76 6.64 -13.97 14.87
N GLN A 77 6.01 -15.13 15.05
CA GLN A 77 5.11 -15.38 16.18
C GLN A 77 5.40 -16.79 16.71
N ASN A 78 5.73 -16.90 18.00
CA ASN A 78 6.06 -18.19 18.65
C ASN A 78 7.17 -18.96 17.91
N GLY A 79 8.19 -18.26 17.37
CA GLY A 79 9.26 -18.86 16.56
C GLY A 79 8.87 -19.20 15.13
N HIS A 80 7.60 -19.04 14.75
CA HIS A 80 7.11 -19.26 13.40
C HIS A 80 7.19 -17.98 12.56
N VAL A 81 7.96 -18.03 11.47
CA VAL A 81 8.11 -16.93 10.51
C VAL A 81 7.10 -17.09 9.37
N THR A 82 6.32 -16.06 9.10
CA THR A 82 5.27 -16.05 8.06
C THR A 82 5.34 -14.78 7.20
N PRO A 83 5.01 -14.85 5.90
CA PRO A 83 4.89 -13.67 5.04
C PRO A 83 3.81 -12.73 5.52
N PHE A 84 4.13 -11.44 5.57
CA PHE A 84 3.14 -10.40 5.77
C PHE A 84 2.69 -9.83 4.41
N PRO A 85 1.39 -9.87 4.08
CA PRO A 85 0.92 -9.57 2.72
C PRO A 85 0.99 -8.10 2.31
N SER A 86 1.12 -7.15 3.25
CA SER A 86 1.27 -5.73 2.93
C SER A 86 2.48 -5.15 3.66
N GLN A 87 3.29 -4.37 2.95
CA GLN A 87 4.38 -3.57 3.53
C GLN A 87 4.00 -2.12 3.79
N MET A 88 2.83 -1.68 3.32
CA MET A 88 2.35 -0.30 3.44
C MET A 88 0.98 -0.32 4.09
N TRP A 89 0.86 0.38 5.21
CA TRP A 89 -0.38 0.48 5.94
C TRP A 89 -0.80 1.93 6.04
N LEU A 90 -1.95 2.27 5.45
CA LEU A 90 -2.56 3.58 5.61
C LEU A 90 -2.98 3.78 7.07
N THR A 91 -2.44 4.82 7.70
CA THR A 91 -2.72 5.12 9.11
C THR A 91 -3.55 6.39 9.27
N CYS A 92 -3.57 7.31 8.31
CA CYS A 92 -4.38 8.53 8.38
C CYS A 92 -5.90 8.22 8.47
N PRO A 93 -6.61 8.56 9.56
CA PRO A 93 -8.03 8.23 9.72
C PRO A 93 -8.93 8.97 8.74
N LEU A 94 -8.61 10.20 8.38
CA LEU A 94 -9.43 10.94 7.41
C LEU A 94 -9.45 10.20 6.06
N LEU A 95 -8.27 9.76 5.60
CA LEU A 95 -8.17 8.94 4.39
C LEU A 95 -8.83 7.58 4.60
N THR A 96 -8.59 6.92 5.73
CA THR A 96 -9.18 5.60 6.03
C THR A 96 -10.70 5.65 6.05
N THR A 97 -11.32 6.61 6.73
CA THR A 97 -12.76 6.80 6.79
C THR A 97 -13.33 7.11 5.40
N HIS A 98 -12.70 8.02 4.64
CA HIS A 98 -13.18 8.34 3.30
C HIS A 98 -13.10 7.13 2.37
N LEU A 99 -12.00 6.40 2.37
CA LEU A 99 -11.83 5.20 1.56
C LEU A 99 -12.81 4.10 1.97
N SER A 100 -13.05 3.90 3.27
CA SER A 100 -14.07 2.95 3.76
C SER A 100 -15.48 3.29 3.29
N GLU A 101 -15.80 4.58 3.20
CA GLU A 101 -17.08 5.02 2.65
C GLU A 101 -17.20 4.70 1.15
N LEU A 102 -16.16 4.98 0.36
CA LEU A 102 -16.12 4.62 -1.06
C LEU A 102 -16.21 3.11 -1.30
N GLU A 103 -15.56 2.31 -0.45
CA GLU A 103 -15.67 0.85 -0.49
C GLU A 103 -17.12 0.40 -0.26
N ARG A 104 -17.79 1.00 0.74
CA ARG A 104 -19.18 0.70 1.07
C ARG A 104 -20.14 1.07 -0.05
N THR A 105 -19.84 2.11 -0.83
CA THR A 105 -20.66 2.53 -1.97
C THR A 105 -20.37 1.77 -3.27
N GLY A 106 -19.47 0.77 -3.25
CA GLY A 106 -19.24 -0.12 -4.38
C GLY A 106 -18.11 0.29 -5.34
N VAL A 107 -17.30 1.30 -5.00
CA VAL A 107 -16.25 1.84 -5.91
C VAL A 107 -15.23 0.78 -6.34
N ILE A 108 -14.96 -0.23 -5.51
CA ILE A 108 -14.07 -1.35 -5.90
C ILE A 108 -14.61 -2.08 -7.14
N ALA A 109 -15.91 -2.35 -7.19
CA ALA A 109 -16.51 -3.07 -8.31
C ALA A 109 -16.39 -2.25 -9.60
N ASP A 110 -16.69 -0.96 -9.52
CA ASP A 110 -16.58 -0.03 -10.65
C ASP A 110 -15.14 0.05 -11.18
N LEU A 111 -14.16 0.17 -10.29
CA LEU A 111 -12.74 0.22 -10.67
C LEU A 111 -12.27 -1.10 -11.29
N GLN A 112 -12.67 -2.26 -10.73
CA GLN A 112 -12.33 -3.56 -11.32
C GLN A 112 -12.94 -3.74 -12.70
N GLN A 113 -14.18 -3.28 -12.93
CA GLN A 113 -14.80 -3.32 -14.25
C GLN A 113 -14.01 -2.49 -15.26
N ARG A 114 -13.59 -1.28 -14.88
CA ARG A 114 -12.74 -0.43 -15.72
C ARG A 114 -11.38 -1.05 -16.02
N LEU A 115 -10.78 -1.73 -15.04
CA LEU A 115 -9.55 -2.50 -15.27
C LEU A 115 -9.79 -3.58 -16.33
N VAL A 116 -10.92 -4.29 -16.32
CA VAL A 116 -11.23 -5.30 -17.35
C VAL A 116 -11.40 -4.69 -18.74
N GLU A 117 -11.97 -3.49 -18.82
CA GLU A 117 -12.31 -2.83 -20.10
C GLU A 117 -11.15 -2.06 -20.75
N SER A 118 -10.08 -1.77 -20.02
CA SER A 118 -8.97 -0.94 -20.50
C SER A 118 -7.62 -1.64 -20.44
N SER A 119 -7.04 -1.94 -21.60
CA SER A 119 -5.69 -2.53 -21.69
C SER A 119 -4.59 -1.62 -21.14
N ASP A 120 -4.73 -0.28 -21.27
CA ASP A 120 -3.81 0.68 -20.65
C ASP A 120 -3.83 0.58 -19.12
N LEU A 121 -5.03 0.56 -18.52
CA LEU A 121 -5.16 0.43 -17.07
C LEU A 121 -4.62 -0.92 -16.59
N GLN A 122 -4.84 -2.01 -17.34
CA GLN A 122 -4.26 -3.32 -17.02
C GLN A 122 -2.73 -3.29 -17.00
N ALA A 123 -2.11 -2.69 -18.02
CA ALA A 123 -0.67 -2.60 -18.12
C ALA A 123 -0.06 -1.83 -16.94
N ARG A 124 -0.68 -0.69 -16.59
CA ARG A 124 -0.26 0.16 -15.46
C ARG A 124 -0.51 -0.53 -14.11
N PHE A 125 -1.65 -1.19 -13.94
CA PHE A 125 -1.95 -1.93 -12.71
C PHE A 125 -1.02 -3.12 -12.51
N ALA A 126 -0.68 -3.84 -13.58
CA ALA A 126 0.32 -4.90 -13.52
C ALA A 126 1.71 -4.35 -13.15
N ASP A 127 2.08 -3.16 -13.65
CA ASP A 127 3.30 -2.47 -13.22
C ASP A 127 3.27 -2.12 -11.72
N ASP A 128 2.15 -1.65 -11.19
CA ASP A 128 1.98 -1.38 -9.75
C ASP A 128 2.25 -2.64 -8.91
N HIS A 129 1.73 -3.80 -9.33
CA HIS A 129 2.00 -5.08 -8.67
C HIS A 129 3.49 -5.47 -8.72
N ARG A 130 4.16 -5.29 -9.87
CA ARG A 130 5.61 -5.56 -10.00
C ARG A 130 6.44 -4.64 -9.11
N ARG A 131 6.12 -3.34 -9.05
CA ARG A 131 6.79 -2.38 -8.18
C ARG A 131 6.58 -2.71 -6.70
N CYS A 132 5.38 -3.15 -6.32
CA CYS A 132 5.11 -3.64 -4.98
C CYS A 132 5.97 -4.87 -4.62
N ILE A 133 6.09 -5.85 -5.52
CA ILE A 133 6.92 -7.05 -5.36
C ILE A 133 8.39 -6.69 -5.21
N ALA A 134 8.92 -5.85 -6.11
CA ALA A 134 10.31 -5.42 -6.06
C ALA A 134 10.63 -4.67 -4.77
N HIS A 135 9.74 -3.76 -4.36
CA HIS A 135 9.89 -3.05 -3.09
C HIS A 135 9.77 -4.00 -1.89
N ARG A 136 8.91 -5.02 -1.93
CA ARG A 136 8.82 -6.02 -0.85
C ARG A 136 10.14 -6.74 -0.66
N TRP A 137 10.74 -7.17 -1.78
CA TRP A 137 12.00 -7.88 -1.77
C TRP A 137 13.14 -7.01 -1.22
N SER A 138 13.18 -5.72 -1.59
CA SER A 138 14.23 -4.81 -1.14
C SER A 138 14.19 -4.48 0.35
N LEU A 139 13.09 -4.76 1.05
CA LEU A 139 12.99 -4.56 2.50
C LEU A 139 13.60 -5.71 3.32
N LEU A 140 13.83 -6.87 2.71
CA LEU A 140 14.32 -8.06 3.40
C LEU A 140 15.84 -8.00 3.61
N SER A 141 16.29 -8.39 4.80
CA SER A 141 17.70 -8.64 5.07
C SER A 141 18.23 -9.81 4.22
N PRO A 142 19.55 -9.91 3.95
CA PRO A 142 20.12 -11.07 3.27
C PRO A 142 19.81 -12.41 3.95
N GLU A 143 19.81 -12.43 5.29
CA GLU A 143 19.44 -13.61 6.09
C GLU A 143 17.99 -14.02 5.88
N ASP A 144 17.06 -13.05 5.85
CA ASP A 144 15.66 -13.35 5.61
C ASP A 144 15.38 -13.76 4.16
N GLN A 145 16.16 -13.27 3.19
CA GLN A 145 16.09 -13.74 1.81
C GLN A 145 16.52 -15.21 1.71
N ASP A 146 17.59 -15.61 2.39
CA ASP A 146 18.01 -17.02 2.49
C ASP A 146 16.95 -17.88 3.20
N LEU A 147 16.39 -17.38 4.30
CA LEU A 147 15.29 -18.03 5.02
C LEU A 147 14.08 -18.29 4.10
N ILE A 148 13.71 -17.32 3.27
CA ILE A 148 12.60 -17.47 2.31
C ILE A 148 12.89 -18.56 1.29
N GLN A 149 14.13 -18.68 0.83
CA GLN A 149 14.56 -19.72 -0.11
C GLN A 149 14.53 -21.09 0.55
N THR A 150 15.16 -21.24 1.72
CA THR A 150 15.22 -22.51 2.47
C THR A 150 13.85 -23.01 2.92
N ARG A 151 12.90 -22.10 3.20
CA ARG A 151 11.52 -22.43 3.58
C ARG A 151 10.56 -22.60 2.39
N ASN A 152 11.07 -22.58 1.14
CA ASN A 152 10.28 -22.68 -0.10
C ASN A 152 9.16 -21.62 -0.22
N MET A 153 9.44 -20.40 0.27
CA MET A 153 8.50 -19.28 0.29
C MET A 153 8.72 -18.31 -0.88
N THR A 154 9.75 -18.50 -1.71
CA THR A 154 10.12 -17.60 -2.83
C THR A 154 8.93 -17.25 -3.73
N HIS A 155 8.08 -18.22 -4.05
CA HIS A 155 6.90 -18.00 -4.88
C HIS A 155 5.93 -16.96 -4.29
N ILE A 156 5.84 -16.85 -2.95
CA ILE A 156 4.99 -15.87 -2.26
C ILE A 156 5.51 -14.46 -2.50
N PHE A 157 6.83 -14.27 -2.48
CA PHE A 157 7.46 -12.97 -2.66
C PHE A 157 7.58 -12.58 -4.13
N ALA A 158 7.73 -13.55 -5.04
CA ALA A 158 7.90 -13.29 -6.46
C ALA A 158 6.57 -13.10 -7.24
N GLN A 159 5.47 -13.69 -6.77
CA GLN A 159 4.22 -13.76 -7.57
C GLN A 159 3.05 -13.01 -6.94
N ARG A 160 3.09 -12.70 -5.64
CA ARG A 160 1.97 -12.03 -4.97
C ARG A 160 2.19 -10.53 -4.94
N GLY A 161 1.31 -9.78 -5.61
CA GLY A 161 1.42 -8.34 -5.71
C GLY A 161 0.88 -7.59 -4.47
N ILE A 162 0.34 -6.39 -4.69
CA ILE A 162 -0.27 -5.52 -3.68
C ILE A 162 -1.28 -6.30 -2.83
N GLY A 163 -1.18 -6.17 -1.50
CA GLY A 163 -2.07 -6.87 -0.56
C GLY A 163 -1.92 -8.39 -0.51
N GLY A 164 -0.89 -8.96 -1.16
CA GLY A 164 -0.64 -10.39 -1.22
C GLY A 164 -1.59 -11.16 -2.14
N VAL A 165 -2.23 -10.47 -3.10
CA VAL A 165 -3.16 -11.10 -4.05
C VAL A 165 -2.41 -11.99 -5.04
N ARG A 166 -3.03 -13.12 -5.39
CA ARG A 166 -2.55 -14.00 -6.48
C ARG A 166 -3.09 -13.52 -7.84
N HIS A 167 -4.35 -13.13 -7.88
CA HIS A 167 -4.97 -12.60 -9.09
C HIS A 167 -4.76 -11.08 -9.13
N TRP A 168 -3.89 -10.62 -10.03
CA TRP A 168 -3.50 -9.21 -10.12
C TRP A 168 -4.59 -8.29 -10.69
N MET A 169 -5.78 -8.82 -10.99
CA MET A 169 -6.96 -8.01 -11.33
C MET A 169 -7.82 -7.71 -10.10
N THR A 170 -7.48 -8.26 -8.93
CA THR A 170 -8.24 -8.06 -7.70
C THR A 170 -7.78 -6.83 -6.95
N ILE A 171 -8.71 -5.90 -6.73
CA ILE A 171 -8.55 -4.79 -5.79
C ILE A 171 -9.07 -5.29 -4.44
N LYS A 172 -8.14 -5.62 -3.51
CA LYS A 172 -8.53 -6.16 -2.19
C LYS A 172 -9.22 -5.11 -1.32
N CYS A 173 -8.64 -3.91 -1.23
CA CYS A 173 -9.24 -2.74 -0.58
C CYS A 173 -8.56 -1.47 -1.11
N LEU A 174 -9.28 -0.34 -1.07
CA LEU A 174 -8.79 0.96 -1.51
C LEU A 174 -7.70 1.50 -0.57
N HIS A 175 -7.71 1.15 0.73
CA HIS A 175 -6.66 1.56 1.67
C HIS A 175 -5.27 1.08 1.25
N LEU A 176 -5.17 -0.15 0.76
CA LEU A 176 -3.90 -0.74 0.30
C LEU A 176 -3.36 0.02 -0.92
N HIS A 177 -4.23 0.26 -1.91
CA HIS A 177 -3.85 0.98 -3.11
C HIS A 177 -3.53 2.44 -2.84
N PHE A 178 -4.26 3.11 -1.93
CA PHE A 178 -3.94 4.48 -1.58
C PHE A 178 -2.67 4.60 -0.74
N ALA A 179 -2.38 3.64 0.15
CA ALA A 179 -1.08 3.57 0.84
C ALA A 179 0.08 3.37 -0.15
N HIS A 180 -0.11 2.47 -1.12
CA HIS A 180 0.85 2.24 -2.20
C HIS A 180 1.02 3.50 -3.07
N HIS A 181 -0.07 4.19 -3.40
CA HIS A 181 -0.07 5.45 -4.13
C HIS A 181 0.76 6.53 -3.44
N LEU A 182 0.54 6.74 -2.14
CA LEU A 182 1.27 7.75 -1.38
C LEU A 182 2.77 7.46 -1.30
N THR A 183 3.16 6.18 -1.39
CA THR A 183 4.56 5.73 -1.24
C THR A 183 5.30 5.63 -2.57
N LEU A 184 4.74 4.90 -3.55
CA LEU A 184 5.37 4.58 -4.83
C LEU A 184 4.60 5.13 -6.04
N GLY A 185 3.39 5.66 -5.84
CA GLY A 185 2.44 5.91 -6.92
C GLY A 185 1.74 4.61 -7.33
N ASP A 186 0.44 4.70 -7.61
CA ASP A 186 -0.43 3.55 -7.90
C ASP A 186 -1.59 4.02 -8.79
N THR A 187 -1.99 3.18 -9.74
CA THR A 187 -3.03 3.46 -10.73
C THR A 187 -4.39 3.67 -10.08
N VAL A 188 -4.79 2.79 -9.15
CA VAL A 188 -6.05 2.92 -8.41
C VAL A 188 -6.02 4.18 -7.55
N GLY A 189 -4.90 4.46 -6.87
CA GLY A 189 -4.75 5.70 -6.13
C GLY A 189 -4.91 6.97 -6.98
N GLN A 190 -4.34 7.00 -8.19
CA GLN A 190 -4.50 8.12 -9.11
C GLN A 190 -5.96 8.34 -9.54
N LEU A 191 -6.70 7.24 -9.77
CA LEU A 191 -8.12 7.30 -10.09
C LEU A 191 -8.92 7.84 -8.89
N LEU A 192 -8.60 7.39 -7.67
CA LEU A 192 -9.23 7.87 -6.44
C LEU A 192 -9.04 9.38 -6.23
N GLU A 193 -7.83 9.91 -6.46
CA GLU A 193 -7.59 11.35 -6.37
C GLU A 193 -8.35 12.12 -7.45
N LYS A 194 -8.29 11.64 -8.70
CA LYS A 194 -8.83 12.36 -9.86
C LYS A 194 -10.36 12.37 -9.91
N GLU A 195 -10.99 11.28 -9.50
CA GLU A 195 -12.40 11.01 -9.82
C GLU A 195 -13.28 10.83 -8.58
N TYR A 196 -12.69 10.46 -7.44
CA TYR A 196 -13.44 10.18 -6.20
C TYR A 196 -13.11 11.17 -5.06
N GLY A 197 -12.38 12.24 -5.36
CA GLY A 197 -12.08 13.30 -4.39
C GLY A 197 -11.25 12.85 -3.19
N VAL A 198 -10.52 11.75 -3.30
CA VAL A 198 -9.62 11.29 -2.23
C VAL A 198 -8.37 12.15 -2.27
N GLU A 199 -8.32 13.18 -1.41
CA GLU A 199 -7.18 14.09 -1.39
C GLU A 199 -6.35 13.94 -0.11
N PRO A 200 -5.04 13.65 -0.21
CA PRO A 200 -4.16 13.79 0.93
C PRO A 200 -4.05 15.28 1.31
N CYS A 201 -3.71 15.57 2.56
CA CYS A 201 -3.46 16.93 3.00
C CYS A 201 -2.35 17.56 2.15
N ARG A 202 -2.61 18.72 1.53
CA ARG A 202 -1.65 19.45 0.68
C ARG A 202 -0.88 20.53 1.43
N GLU A 203 -1.50 21.11 2.45
CA GLU A 203 -0.91 22.13 3.31
C GLU A 203 -1.02 21.71 4.77
N LYS A 204 -0.14 22.30 5.60
CA LYS A 204 -0.22 22.14 7.05
C LYS A 204 -1.58 22.64 7.51
N GLN A 205 -2.41 21.74 8.03
CA GLN A 205 -3.71 22.13 8.55
C GLN A 205 -3.52 22.85 9.89
N LEU A 206 -4.23 23.96 10.09
CA LEU A 206 -4.24 24.70 11.36
C LEU A 206 -4.80 23.85 12.51
N ASN A 207 -5.79 22.98 12.21
CA ASN A 207 -6.47 22.10 13.17
C ASN A 207 -5.93 20.66 13.15
N CYS A 208 -4.63 20.48 12.94
CA CYS A 208 -3.95 19.19 13.01
C CYS A 208 -3.34 18.94 14.40
N VAL A 209 -4.01 19.37 15.49
CA VAL A 209 -3.51 19.26 16.86
C VAL A 209 -4.61 18.94 17.90
N ASN A 210 -4.14 18.30 18.97
CA ASN A 210 -4.82 17.75 20.13
C ASN A 210 -5.37 18.85 21.07
N THR A 211 -6.65 19.26 20.95
CA THR A 211 -7.61 19.57 22.06
C THR A 211 -8.90 20.27 21.58
N ALA A 212 -9.89 20.25 22.47
CA ALA A 212 -11.28 20.62 22.33
C ALA A 212 -11.55 22.08 21.92
N ALA A 213 -12.10 22.27 20.72
CA ALA A 213 -13.05 23.35 20.42
C ALA A 213 -13.74 23.01 19.11
N ARG A 214 -14.99 22.56 19.23
CA ARG A 214 -15.88 22.27 18.13
C ARG A 214 -16.54 23.58 17.72
N GLN A 215 -16.55 23.84 16.42
CA GLN A 215 -17.56 24.56 15.61
C GLN A 215 -16.86 25.51 14.63
N GLN A 216 -17.16 25.34 13.33
CA GLN A 216 -16.85 26.24 12.19
C GLN A 216 -15.70 25.86 11.20
N SER A 217 -15.27 24.60 11.07
CA SER A 217 -14.49 24.18 9.88
C SER A 217 -14.73 22.72 9.46
N PRO A 218 -15.07 22.42 8.19
CA PRO A 218 -15.28 21.05 7.72
C PRO A 218 -13.99 20.23 7.49
N ARG A 219 -12.82 20.67 7.97
CA ARG A 219 -11.51 20.00 7.71
C ARG A 219 -10.59 19.94 8.94
N ALA A 220 -11.10 19.52 10.09
CA ALA A 220 -10.28 19.38 11.31
C ALA A 220 -9.78 17.94 11.51
N CYS A 221 -8.46 17.79 11.71
CA CYS A 221 -7.82 16.55 12.11
C CYS A 221 -7.77 16.51 13.65
N GLN A 222 -8.76 15.88 14.27
CA GLN A 222 -8.74 15.58 15.71
C GLN A 222 -8.76 14.07 15.93
N PHE A 223 -7.62 13.54 16.37
CA PHE A 223 -7.53 12.23 17.00
C PHE A 223 -7.99 12.38 18.45
N ARG A 224 -9.18 11.88 18.79
CA ARG A 224 -9.57 11.76 20.20
C ARG A 224 -8.70 10.70 20.88
N ALA A 225 -8.30 11.01 22.11
CA ALA A 225 -7.68 10.10 23.07
C ALA A 225 -8.64 8.96 23.45
#